data_AF-A0A7V4ANG5-F1
#
_entry.id   AF-A0A7V4ANG5-F1
#
_cell.length_a   1.000
_cell.length_b   1.000
_cell.length_c   1.000
_cell.angle_alpha   90.00
_cell.angle_beta   90.00
_cell.angle_gamma   90.00
#
_symmetry.space_group_name_H-M   'P 1'
#
loop_
_entity.id
_entity.type
_entity.pdbx_description
1 polymer ?
#
loop_
_entity_poly.entity_id
_entity_poly.type
_entity_poly.pdbx_seq_one_letter_code
_entity_poly.pdbx_strand_id
1 'polypeptide(L)'
;PFVMFLLGPIYVFMLSYRLPLGYGSDKPSVRNSVALTNLFLALLLAGIVVLFGVKTLLFVYLPIQYLAGMMGIFLFYVQHQFEDVYWEHDPRWEYLKAAMEGSTYLKLPKVLQWLTGNIGFHHIHHLAPKIPNYLLPRVQEEVDLVKVAPTVTLKDAFKIAFADMHLYDEESRKLVGFREAHRRLRETQGKKAY
;
A
#
# COMPACT_ATOMS: atom_id res chain seq x y z
N PRO A 1 -12.18 -5.09 0.55
CA PRO A 1 -11.25 -5.77 1.49
C PRO A 1 -10.79 -7.19 1.08
N PHE A 2 -11.68 -8.17 0.87
CA PHE A 2 -11.27 -9.59 0.81
C PHE A 2 -10.28 -9.95 -0.29
N VAL A 3 -10.51 -9.52 -1.53
CA VAL A 3 -9.55 -9.76 -2.62
C VAL A 3 -8.18 -9.15 -2.28
N MET A 4 -8.18 -7.90 -1.82
CA MET A 4 -6.95 -7.16 -1.49
C MET A 4 -6.16 -7.78 -0.34
N PHE A 5 -6.81 -8.17 0.76
CA PHE A 5 -6.13 -8.61 1.99
C PHE A 5 -5.97 -10.14 2.08
N LEU A 6 -6.79 -10.93 1.38
CA LEU A 6 -6.69 -12.39 1.35
C LEU A 6 -5.86 -12.86 0.15
N LEU A 7 -6.19 -12.42 -1.05
CA LEU A 7 -5.51 -12.87 -2.27
C LEU A 7 -4.28 -12.00 -2.59
N GLY A 8 -4.34 -10.71 -2.27
CA GLY A 8 -3.25 -9.76 -2.55
C GLY A 8 -1.89 -10.18 -1.99
N PRO A 9 -1.74 -10.60 -0.71
CA PRO A 9 -0.44 -10.99 -0.17
C PRO A 9 0.16 -12.20 -0.89
N ILE A 10 -0.68 -13.18 -1.21
CA ILE A 10 -0.28 -14.40 -1.93
C ILE A 10 0.16 -14.00 -3.35
N TYR A 11 -0.68 -13.24 -4.05
CA TYR A 11 -0.41 -12.84 -5.42
C TYR A 11 0.85 -11.98 -5.52
N VAL A 12 0.99 -10.93 -4.69
CA VAL A 12 2.10 -9.98 -4.80
C VAL A 12 3.41 -10.60 -4.31
N PHE A 13 3.46 -11.04 -3.04
CA PHE A 13 4.74 -11.42 -2.42
C PHE A 13 5.16 -12.85 -2.73
N MET A 14 4.19 -13.78 -2.82
CA MET A 14 4.48 -15.21 -2.98
C MET A 14 4.57 -15.62 -4.45
N LEU A 15 3.92 -14.89 -5.37
CA LEU A 15 3.88 -15.24 -6.79
C LEU A 15 4.51 -14.18 -7.70
N SER A 16 3.95 -12.97 -7.77
CA SER A 16 4.32 -11.92 -8.73
C SER A 16 5.79 -11.52 -8.60
N TYR A 17 6.28 -11.29 -7.38
CA TYR A 17 7.69 -10.96 -7.14
C TYR A 17 8.67 -12.11 -7.40
N ARG A 18 8.18 -13.32 -7.68
CA ARG A 18 9.03 -14.46 -8.09
C ARG A 18 9.27 -14.47 -9.60
N LEU A 19 8.58 -13.61 -10.34
CA LEU A 19 8.69 -13.50 -11.79
C LEU A 19 9.29 -12.15 -12.17
N PRO A 20 10.18 -12.08 -13.18
CA PRO A 20 10.69 -10.82 -13.68
C PRO A 20 9.61 -10.17 -14.56
N LEU A 21 8.55 -9.67 -13.95
CA LEU A 21 7.46 -8.96 -14.63
C LEU A 21 7.59 -7.44 -14.41
N GLY A 22 7.11 -6.66 -15.38
CA GLY A 22 7.06 -5.21 -15.29
C GLY A 22 8.28 -4.49 -15.85
N TYR A 23 8.52 -3.28 -15.36
CA TYR A 23 9.52 -2.36 -15.90
C TYR A 23 10.93 -2.92 -15.76
N GLY A 24 11.67 -2.96 -16.87
CA GLY A 24 13.05 -3.46 -16.90
C GLY A 24 13.18 -4.99 -16.88
N SER A 25 12.08 -5.73 -17.02
CA SER A 25 12.09 -7.21 -17.09
C SER A 25 12.88 -7.77 -18.28
N ASP A 26 13.05 -6.99 -19.33
CA ASP A 26 13.89 -7.27 -20.50
C ASP A 26 15.39 -7.28 -20.14
N LYS A 27 15.80 -6.54 -19.10
CA LYS A 27 17.20 -6.41 -18.71
C LYS A 27 17.71 -7.68 -18.03
N PRO A 28 18.84 -8.26 -18.49
CA PRO A 28 19.43 -9.44 -17.86
C PRO A 28 19.75 -9.24 -16.38
N SER A 29 20.17 -8.04 -15.96
CA SER A 29 20.47 -7.75 -14.55
C SER A 29 19.26 -7.92 -13.63
N VAL A 30 18.07 -7.48 -14.06
CA VAL A 30 16.82 -7.64 -13.31
C VAL A 30 16.43 -9.10 -13.24
N ARG A 31 16.46 -9.81 -14.37
CA ARG A 31 16.15 -11.24 -14.45
C ARG A 31 17.07 -12.08 -13.57
N ASN A 32 18.37 -11.80 -13.60
CA ASN A 32 19.38 -12.49 -12.79
C ASN A 32 19.18 -12.19 -11.30
N SER A 33 18.82 -10.95 -10.94
CA SER A 33 18.49 -10.61 -9.55
C SER A 33 17.27 -11.39 -9.04
N VAL A 34 16.21 -11.49 -9.85
CA VAL A 34 15.02 -12.30 -9.50
C VAL A 34 15.39 -13.78 -9.38
N ALA A 35 16.15 -14.33 -10.34
CA ALA A 35 16.59 -15.72 -10.31
C ALA A 35 17.45 -16.03 -9.07
N LEU A 36 18.40 -15.14 -8.73
CA LEU A 36 19.27 -15.31 -7.56
C LEU A 36 18.48 -15.25 -6.25
N THR A 37 17.56 -14.29 -6.11
CA THR A 37 16.70 -14.21 -4.91
C THR A 37 15.74 -15.40 -4.81
N ASN A 38 15.23 -15.93 -5.93
CA ASN A 38 14.46 -17.17 -5.96
C ASN A 38 15.29 -18.39 -5.54
N LEU A 39 16.55 -18.46 -5.98
CA LEU A 39 17.46 -19.53 -5.55
C LEU A 39 17.68 -19.50 -4.03
N PHE A 40 17.99 -18.34 -3.46
CA PHE A 40 18.15 -18.22 -2.00
C PHE A 40 16.86 -18.51 -1.24
N LEU A 41 15.71 -18.09 -1.76
CA LEU A 41 14.42 -18.46 -1.18
C LEU A 41 14.20 -19.97 -1.22
N ALA A 42 14.45 -20.63 -2.36
CA ALA A 42 14.32 -22.08 -2.48
C ALA A 42 15.24 -22.81 -1.49
N LEU A 43 16.48 -22.35 -1.33
CA LEU A 43 17.43 -22.89 -0.34
C LEU A 43 16.93 -22.67 1.10
N LEU A 44 16.37 -21.50 1.41
CA LEU A 44 15.77 -21.21 2.72
C LEU A 44 14.60 -22.16 3.00
N LEU A 45 13.66 -22.30 2.06
CA LEU A 45 12.49 -23.16 2.23
C LEU A 45 12.90 -24.64 2.35
N ALA A 46 13.86 -25.09 1.53
CA ALA A 46 14.43 -26.43 1.63
C ALA A 46 15.12 -26.65 2.98
N GLY A 47 15.92 -25.68 3.45
CA GLY A 47 16.55 -25.72 4.76
C GLY A 47 15.55 -25.85 5.90
N ILE A 48 14.44 -25.10 5.85
CA ILE A 48 13.34 -25.24 6.83
C ILE A 48 12.77 -26.66 6.82
N VAL A 49 12.51 -27.21 5.63
CA VAL A 49 11.95 -28.57 5.50
C VAL A 49 12.92 -29.64 6.00
N VAL A 50 14.21 -29.53 5.68
CA VAL A 50 15.22 -30.51 6.10
C VAL A 50 15.45 -30.47 7.61
N LEU A 51 15.53 -29.26 8.20
CA LEU A 51 15.86 -29.11 9.61
C LEU A 51 14.65 -29.26 10.54
N PHE A 52 13.47 -28.82 10.11
CA PHE A 52 12.29 -28.70 10.97
C PHE A 52 11.04 -29.40 10.41
N GLY A 53 11.15 -30.04 9.24
CA GLY A 53 10.06 -30.76 8.60
C GLY A 53 9.06 -29.88 7.85
N VAL A 54 8.30 -30.50 6.94
CA VAL A 54 7.31 -29.83 6.09
C VAL A 54 6.19 -29.16 6.88
N LYS A 55 5.81 -29.70 8.05
CA LYS A 55 4.78 -29.11 8.92
C LYS A 55 5.17 -27.71 9.39
N THR A 56 6.45 -27.49 9.70
CA THR A 56 6.96 -26.18 10.12
C THR A 56 6.87 -25.16 8.99
N LEU A 57 7.23 -25.56 7.77
CA LEU A 57 7.05 -24.71 6.59
C LEU A 57 5.57 -24.31 6.43
N LEU A 58 4.66 -25.28 6.44
CA LEU A 58 3.24 -25.07 6.13
C LEU A 58 2.47 -24.32 7.22
N PHE A 59 2.72 -24.61 8.49
CA PHE A 59 1.91 -24.10 9.60
C PHE A 59 2.57 -22.99 10.41
N VAL A 60 3.85 -22.70 10.17
CA VAL A 60 4.56 -21.61 10.87
C VAL A 60 5.04 -20.58 9.87
N TYR A 61 5.92 -20.97 8.93
CA TYR A 61 6.54 -20.02 8.02
C TYR A 61 5.53 -19.38 7.04
N LEU A 62 4.74 -20.18 6.33
CA LEU A 62 3.79 -19.63 5.35
C LEU A 62 2.71 -18.73 5.99
N PRO A 63 2.10 -19.07 7.14
CA PRO A 63 1.16 -18.17 7.82
C PRO A 63 1.80 -16.86 8.27
N ILE A 64 3.03 -16.88 8.81
CA ILE A 64 3.77 -15.66 9.16
C ILE A 64 3.99 -14.79 7.93
N GLN A 65 4.44 -15.41 6.82
CA GLN A 65 4.68 -14.69 5.57
C GLN A 65 3.39 -14.06 5.02
N TYR A 66 2.28 -14.81 5.07
CA TYR A 66 0.97 -14.31 4.66
C TYR A 66 0.52 -13.12 5.52
N LEU A 67 0.58 -13.24 6.84
CA LEU A 67 0.17 -12.18 7.78
C LEU A 67 1.05 -10.93 7.62
N ALA A 68 2.36 -11.11 7.46
CA ALA A 68 3.28 -10.00 7.20
C ALA A 68 2.94 -9.28 5.89
N GLY A 69 2.67 -10.03 4.81
CA GLY A 69 2.25 -9.45 3.53
C GLY A 69 0.90 -8.74 3.61
N MET A 70 -0.07 -9.33 4.32
CA MET A 70 -1.38 -8.72 4.57
C MET A 70 -1.25 -7.40 5.34
N MET A 71 -0.45 -7.38 6.41
CA MET A 71 -0.18 -6.18 7.19
C MET A 71 0.53 -5.11 6.35
N GLY A 72 1.50 -5.50 5.51
CA GLY A 72 2.16 -4.59 4.58
C GLY A 72 1.15 -3.93 3.65
N ILE A 73 0.34 -4.72 2.94
CA ILE A 73 -0.71 -4.20 2.04
C ILE A 73 -1.68 -3.30 2.80
N PHE A 74 -2.13 -3.71 3.99
CA PHE A 74 -3.01 -2.91 4.84
C PHE A 74 -2.43 -1.53 5.14
N LEU A 75 -1.17 -1.46 5.60
CA LEU A 75 -0.53 -0.20 5.98
C LEU A 75 -0.39 0.76 4.80
N PHE A 76 -0.04 0.29 3.61
CA PHE A 76 0.00 1.15 2.41
C PHE A 76 -1.41 1.54 1.94
N TYR A 77 -2.33 0.58 1.93
CA TYR A 77 -3.70 0.79 1.45
C TYR A 77 -4.40 1.89 2.24
N VAL A 78 -4.45 1.78 3.58
CA VAL A 78 -5.19 2.74 4.42
C VAL A 78 -4.60 4.14 4.39
N GLN A 79 -3.33 4.27 3.99
CA GLN A 79 -2.66 5.56 3.89
C GLN A 79 -2.92 6.30 2.58
N HIS A 80 -3.44 5.61 1.55
CA HIS A 80 -3.77 6.16 0.24
C HIS A 80 -5.25 6.02 -0.15
N GLN A 81 -6.07 5.42 0.71
CA GLN A 81 -7.47 5.13 0.43
C GLN A 81 -8.41 6.02 1.25
N PHE A 82 -8.60 7.27 0.85
CA PHE A 82 -9.51 8.20 1.53
C PHE A 82 -10.22 9.09 0.52
N GLU A 83 -11.41 9.56 0.86
CA GLU A 83 -12.34 10.20 -0.07
C GLU A 83 -11.70 11.35 -0.86
N ASP A 84 -11.00 12.25 -0.18
CA ASP A 84 -10.41 13.46 -0.75
C ASP A 84 -8.94 13.28 -1.20
N VAL A 85 -8.53 12.05 -1.55
CA VAL A 85 -7.15 11.79 -1.99
C VAL A 85 -6.82 12.52 -3.28
N TYR A 86 -5.66 13.19 -3.31
CA TYR A 86 -5.18 13.89 -4.49
C TYR A 86 -4.80 12.91 -5.60
N TRP A 87 -5.53 12.98 -6.72
CA TRP A 87 -5.20 12.33 -7.99
C TRP A 87 -5.37 13.34 -9.12
N GLU A 88 -4.34 13.44 -9.97
CA GLU A 88 -4.33 14.43 -11.03
C GLU A 88 -3.48 13.95 -12.21
N HIS A 89 -3.87 14.34 -13.42
CA HIS A 89 -3.12 14.04 -14.65
C HIS A 89 -2.00 15.07 -14.87
N ASP A 90 -0.94 14.66 -15.55
CA ASP A 90 0.02 15.60 -16.13
C ASP A 90 -0.73 16.48 -17.17
N PRO A 91 -0.65 17.84 -17.16
CA PRO A 91 0.36 18.73 -16.57
C PRO A 91 -0.05 19.41 -15.24
N ARG A 92 -1.22 19.08 -14.68
CA ARG A 92 -1.72 19.71 -13.44
C ARG A 92 -1.14 19.08 -12.17
N TRP A 93 -0.35 18.02 -12.33
CA TRP A 93 0.25 17.29 -11.23
C TRP A 93 1.34 18.11 -10.52
N GLU A 94 1.25 18.23 -9.20
CA GLU A 94 2.24 18.92 -8.37
C GLU A 94 2.81 17.94 -7.33
N TYR A 95 4.15 17.82 -7.29
CA TYR A 95 4.84 16.88 -6.39
C TYR A 95 4.49 17.09 -4.92
N LEU A 96 4.46 18.35 -4.47
CA LEU A 96 4.15 18.68 -3.08
C LEU A 96 2.72 18.26 -2.71
N LYS A 97 1.74 18.54 -3.58
CA LYS A 97 0.34 18.13 -3.37
C LYS A 97 0.21 16.61 -3.41
N ALA A 98 0.86 15.95 -4.36
CA ALA A 98 0.85 14.49 -4.44
C ALA A 98 1.41 13.83 -3.16
N ALA A 99 2.47 14.39 -2.57
CA ALA A 99 3.02 13.88 -1.32
C ALA A 99 2.11 14.17 -0.11
N MET A 100 1.60 15.39 0.00
CA MET A 100 0.90 15.89 1.19
C MET A 100 -0.61 15.60 1.22
N GLU A 101 -1.26 15.59 0.06
CA GLU A 101 -2.70 15.39 -0.13
C GLU A 101 -3.01 14.05 -0.82
N GLY A 102 -2.01 13.39 -1.41
CA GLY A 102 -2.14 12.05 -1.99
C GLY A 102 -1.91 10.91 -0.99
N SER A 103 -1.50 11.24 0.24
CA SER A 103 -1.27 10.27 1.32
C SER A 103 -1.60 10.86 2.69
N THR A 104 -1.70 10.02 3.71
CA THR A 104 -2.08 10.42 5.07
C THR A 104 -0.97 10.18 6.08
N TYR A 105 -1.09 10.86 7.22
CA TYR A 105 -0.38 10.52 8.44
C TYR A 105 -1.15 9.45 9.23
N LEU A 106 -0.70 8.20 9.20
CA LEU A 106 -1.26 7.13 10.03
C LEU A 106 -0.71 7.22 11.46
N LYS A 107 -1.49 7.83 12.35
CA LYS A 107 -1.13 8.01 13.76
C LYS A 107 -1.32 6.71 14.54
N LEU A 108 -0.23 5.95 14.65
CA LEU A 108 -0.17 4.72 15.42
C LEU A 108 0.19 4.97 16.90
N PRO A 109 -0.33 4.15 17.84
CA PRO A 109 0.21 4.07 19.20
C PRO A 109 1.71 3.77 19.19
N LYS A 110 2.46 4.27 20.18
CA LYS A 110 3.94 4.21 20.20
C LYS A 110 4.53 2.82 19.96
N VAL A 111 3.91 1.76 20.50
CA VAL A 111 4.35 0.38 20.29
C VAL A 111 4.21 -0.03 18.81
N LEU A 112 3.06 0.25 18.19
CA LEU A 112 2.84 -0.06 16.77
C LEU A 112 3.67 0.84 15.86
N GLN A 113 3.86 2.11 16.24
CA GLN A 113 4.75 3.03 15.54
C GLN A 113 6.19 2.50 15.50
N TRP A 114 6.68 1.95 16.61
CA TRP A 114 7.99 1.32 16.68
C TRP A 114 8.06 0.02 15.88
N LEU A 115 7.09 -0.88 16.05
CA LEU A 115 7.04 -2.16 15.33
C LEU A 115 6.99 -2.00 13.81
N THR A 116 6.33 -0.94 13.33
CA THR A 116 6.20 -0.63 11.91
C THR A 116 7.33 0.27 11.38
N GLY A 117 8.32 0.60 12.22
CA GLY A 117 9.47 1.40 11.80
C GLY A 117 9.09 2.79 11.30
N ASN A 118 8.16 3.47 11.97
CA ASN A 118 7.65 4.81 11.60
C ASN A 118 7.00 4.87 10.20
N ILE A 119 6.48 3.77 9.66
CA ILE A 119 5.81 3.78 8.34
C ILE A 119 4.61 4.73 8.28
N GLY A 120 4.00 5.04 9.43
CA GLY A 120 2.81 5.88 9.51
C GLY A 120 3.04 7.33 9.09
N PHE A 121 4.29 7.79 9.02
CA PHE A 121 4.64 9.13 8.49
C PHE A 121 4.85 9.09 6.97
N HIS A 122 3.97 8.40 6.26
CA HIS A 122 4.17 8.05 4.85
C HIS A 122 4.19 9.28 3.94
N HIS A 123 3.41 10.30 4.26
CA HIS A 123 3.42 11.60 3.57
C HIS A 123 4.79 12.29 3.60
N ILE A 124 5.50 12.24 4.74
CA ILE A 124 6.87 12.76 4.85
C ILE A 124 7.83 11.93 3.99
N HIS A 125 7.66 10.60 3.99
CA HIS A 125 8.48 9.71 3.16
C HIS A 125 8.30 10.00 1.67
N HIS A 126 7.08 10.23 1.20
CA HIS A 126 6.83 10.63 -0.20
C HIS A 126 7.43 11.99 -0.54
N LEU A 127 7.34 12.96 0.38
CA LEU A 127 7.88 14.30 0.19
C LEU A 127 9.42 14.34 0.21
N ALA A 128 10.05 13.54 1.06
CA ALA A 128 11.48 13.56 1.27
C ALA A 128 12.00 12.15 1.63
N PRO A 129 12.08 11.23 0.65
CA PRO A 129 12.40 9.81 0.91
C PRO A 129 13.83 9.58 1.42
N LYS A 130 14.69 10.60 1.34
CA LYS A 130 16.07 10.58 1.88
C LYS A 130 16.11 10.73 3.40
N ILE A 131 15.04 11.20 4.04
CA ILE A 131 14.98 11.30 5.50
C ILE A 131 14.81 9.90 6.07
N PRO A 132 15.72 9.44 6.94
CA PRO A 132 15.62 8.11 7.50
C PRO A 132 14.42 8.00 8.46
N ASN A 133 13.82 6.81 8.53
CA ASN A 133 12.58 6.56 9.27
C ASN A 133 12.63 7.02 10.74
N TYR A 134 13.78 6.92 11.41
CA TYR A 134 13.93 7.32 12.82
C TYR A 134 13.87 8.85 13.04
N LEU A 135 14.02 9.67 12.00
CA LEU A 135 13.88 11.12 12.06
C LEU A 135 12.49 11.62 11.66
N LEU A 136 11.65 10.80 11.03
CA LEU A 136 10.30 11.21 10.61
C LEU A 136 9.43 11.75 11.74
N PRO A 137 9.45 11.19 12.98
CA PRO A 137 8.69 11.77 14.09
C PRO A 137 9.12 13.20 14.41
N ARG A 138 10.43 13.46 14.39
CA ARG A 138 10.99 14.79 14.62
C ARG A 138 10.55 15.78 13.55
N VAL A 139 10.55 15.36 12.28
CA VAL A 139 10.05 16.19 11.17
C VAL A 139 8.56 16.51 11.34
N GLN A 140 7.75 15.52 11.73
CA GLN A 140 6.32 15.75 12.01
C GLN A 140 6.10 16.78 13.12
N GLU A 141 6.98 16.82 14.12
CA GLU A 141 6.89 17.74 15.25
C GLU A 141 7.40 19.15 14.89
N GLU A 142 8.54 19.24 14.20
CA GLU A 142 9.27 20.49 13.99
C GLU A 142 8.89 21.23 12.69
N VAL A 143 8.33 20.55 11.68
CA VAL A 143 8.06 21.15 10.36
C VAL A 143 6.57 21.33 10.13
N ASP A 144 6.10 22.58 10.04
CA ASP A 144 4.67 22.86 9.91
C ASP A 144 4.08 22.41 8.57
N LEU A 145 4.87 22.44 7.49
CA LEU A 145 4.43 22.01 6.16
C LEU A 145 3.86 20.58 6.16
N VAL A 146 4.48 19.66 6.92
CA VAL A 146 4.07 18.25 6.92
C VAL A 146 2.85 17.96 7.80
N LYS A 147 2.41 18.94 8.60
CA LYS A 147 1.24 18.79 9.49
C LYS A 147 -0.09 18.97 8.76
N VAL A 148 -0.06 19.45 7.52
CA VAL A 148 -1.24 19.65 6.67
C VAL A 148 -1.84 18.33 6.17
N ALA A 149 -1.05 17.25 6.13
CA ALA A 149 -1.53 15.95 5.67
C ALA A 149 -2.72 15.45 6.51
N PRO A 150 -3.74 14.81 5.89
CA PRO A 150 -4.84 14.22 6.62
C PRO A 150 -4.32 13.19 7.63
N THR A 151 -4.86 13.21 8.86
CA THR A 151 -4.47 12.25 9.90
C THR A 151 -5.47 11.11 9.98
N VAL A 152 -4.98 9.88 9.90
CA VAL A 152 -5.75 8.64 10.03
C VAL A 152 -5.36 7.98 11.34
N THR A 153 -6.32 7.72 12.23
CA THR A 153 -6.06 6.89 13.42
C THR A 153 -6.18 5.41 13.08
N LEU A 154 -5.74 4.52 13.97
CA LEU A 154 -5.94 3.08 13.78
C LEU A 154 -7.43 2.71 13.60
N LYS A 155 -8.34 3.40 14.29
CA LYS A 155 -9.78 3.21 14.14
C LYS A 155 -10.26 3.58 12.73
N ASP A 156 -9.74 4.69 12.21
CA ASP A 156 -10.10 5.16 10.87
C ASP A 156 -9.50 4.25 9.79
N ALA A 157 -8.28 3.76 9.99
CA ALA A 157 -7.64 2.77 9.12
C ALA A 157 -8.51 1.51 8.95
N PHE A 158 -9.08 0.98 10.04
CA PHE A 158 -10.02 -0.13 9.94
C PHE A 158 -11.29 0.25 9.16
N LYS A 159 -11.89 1.42 9.42
CA LYS A 159 -13.06 1.87 8.62
C LYS A 159 -12.73 1.96 7.14
N ILE A 160 -11.59 2.56 6.80
CA ILE A 160 -11.08 2.71 5.44
C ILE A 160 -10.90 1.35 4.76
N ALA A 161 -10.28 0.38 5.45
CA ALA A 161 -10.03 -0.95 4.90
C ALA A 161 -11.32 -1.67 4.45
N PHE A 162 -12.45 -1.36 5.05
CA PHE A 162 -13.77 -1.91 4.71
C PHE A 162 -14.66 -0.97 3.90
N ALA A 163 -14.22 0.25 3.61
CA ALA A 163 -15.00 1.21 2.83
C ALA A 163 -15.08 0.82 1.35
N ASP A 164 -16.22 1.13 0.72
CA ASP A 164 -16.42 1.01 -0.72
C ASP A 164 -15.87 2.28 -1.39
N MET A 165 -14.54 2.37 -1.47
CA MET A 165 -13.80 3.41 -2.17
C MET A 165 -12.84 2.69 -3.11
N HIS A 166 -13.13 2.67 -4.41
CA HIS A 166 -12.40 1.84 -5.37
C HIS A 166 -12.09 2.55 -6.68
N LEU A 167 -12.83 3.60 -7.02
CA LEU A 167 -12.72 4.34 -8.26
C LEU A 167 -12.51 5.82 -7.94
N TYR A 168 -11.71 6.52 -8.74
CA TYR A 168 -11.59 7.98 -8.64
C TYR A 168 -12.57 8.63 -9.64
N ASP A 169 -13.47 9.44 -9.12
CA ASP A 169 -14.38 10.25 -9.94
C ASP A 169 -13.73 11.61 -10.22
N GLU A 170 -13.35 11.84 -11.47
CA GLU A 170 -12.65 13.07 -11.87
C GLU A 170 -13.52 14.32 -11.79
N GLU A 171 -14.85 14.19 -11.90
CA GLU A 171 -15.77 15.34 -11.82
C GLU A 171 -15.86 15.86 -10.40
N SER A 172 -16.07 14.97 -9.43
CA SER A 172 -16.14 15.34 -8.01
C SER A 172 -14.78 15.35 -7.31
N ARG A 173 -13.72 14.87 -7.96
CA ARG A 173 -12.35 14.72 -7.44
C ARG A 173 -12.28 13.91 -6.16
N LYS A 174 -13.03 12.81 -6.13
CA LYS A 174 -13.20 11.97 -4.94
C LYS A 174 -13.11 10.50 -5.27
N LEU A 175 -12.64 9.72 -4.30
CA LEU A 175 -12.79 8.27 -4.35
C LEU A 175 -14.25 7.88 -4.07
N VAL A 176 -14.81 7.07 -4.96
CA VAL A 176 -16.17 6.54 -4.90
C VAL A 176 -16.17 5.01 -4.98
N GLY A 177 -17.25 4.42 -4.47
CA GLY A 177 -17.49 2.99 -4.55
C GLY A 177 -18.09 2.55 -5.88
N PHE A 178 -18.08 1.25 -6.16
CA PHE A 178 -18.67 0.71 -7.40
C PHE A 178 -20.17 0.98 -7.47
N ARG A 179 -20.87 0.95 -6.33
CA ARG A 179 -22.32 1.22 -6.28
C ARG A 179 -22.66 2.66 -6.64
N GLU A 180 -21.89 3.60 -6.09
CA GLU A 180 -22.03 5.04 -6.36
C GLU A 180 -21.72 5.34 -7.83
N ALA A 181 -20.61 4.82 -8.35
CA ALA A 181 -20.23 4.97 -9.76
C ALA A 181 -21.32 4.43 -10.71
N HIS A 182 -21.87 3.25 -10.41
CA HIS A 182 -22.95 2.67 -11.21
C HIS A 182 -24.25 3.49 -11.18
N ARG A 183 -24.58 4.13 -10.05
CA ARG A 183 -25.73 5.03 -9.96
C ARG A 183 -25.52 6.26 -10.85
N ARG A 184 -24.37 6.93 -10.71
CA ARG A 184 -24.03 8.14 -11.49
C ARG A 184 -24.01 7.88 -12.99
N LEU A 185 -23.42 6.77 -13.44
CA LEU A 185 -23.39 6.40 -14.86
C LEU A 185 -24.80 6.25 -15.46
N ARG A 186 -25.75 5.68 -14.69
CA ARG A 186 -27.15 5.55 -15.14
C ARG A 186 -27.87 6.89 -15.20
N GLU A 187 -27.65 7.78 -14.23
CA GLU A 187 -28.22 9.13 -14.23
C GLU A 187 -27.72 9.95 -15.43
N THR A 188 -26.42 9.88 -15.74
CA THR A 188 -25.83 10.56 -16.89
C THR A 188 -26.34 10.02 -18.23
N GLN A 189 -26.53 8.70 -18.35
CA GLN A 189 -27.11 8.08 -19.54
C GLN A 189 -28.58 8.44 -19.73
N GLY A 190 -29.37 8.45 -18.66
CA GLY A 190 -30.77 8.88 -18.69
C GLY A 190 -30.93 10.33 -19.11
N LYS A 191 -30.04 11.23 -18.66
CA LYS A 191 -30.03 12.65 -19.06
C LYS A 191 -29.64 12.88 -20.52
N LYS A 192 -28.89 11.97 -21.16
CA LYS A 192 -28.54 12.06 -22.59
C LYS A 192 -29.62 11.52 -23.53
N ALA A 193 -30.63 10.84 -23.00
CA ALA A 193 -31.71 10.21 -23.78
C ALA A 193 -32.96 11.11 -23.95
N TYR A 194 -32.93 12.31 -23.37
CA TYR A 194 -33.93 13.38 -23.53
C TYR A 194 -33.27 14.61 -24.14
#